data_AF-A0A560WQA5-F1
#
_entry.id   AF-A0A560WQA5-F1
#
_cell.length_a   1.000
_cell.length_b   1.000
_cell.length_c   1.000
_cell.angle_alpha   90.00
_cell.angle_beta   90.00
_cell.angle_gamma   90.00
#
_symmetry.space_group_name_H-M   'P 1'
#
loop_
_entity.id
_entity.type
_entity.pdbx_description
1 polymer ?
#
loop_
_entity_poly.entity_id
_entity_poly.type
_entity_poly.pdbx_seq_one_letter_code
_entity_poly.pdbx_strand_id
1 'polypeptide(L)'
;MSDILDHRQIPVGQTFIDPLVVEQMKRLATAKTDEALNDRFGISYNTWRKLIAGRPVRRSLAERVTDRVRHIAQIEGHQVR
;
A
#
# COMPACT_ATOMS: atom_id res chain seq x y z
N MET A 1 -0.35 -23.78 23.00
CA MET A 1 -1.15 -22.59 22.64
C MET A 1 -0.85 -22.26 21.20
N SER A 2 -1.89 -22.14 20.40
CA SER A 2 -1.93 -22.46 18.98
C SER A 2 -1.25 -21.42 18.10
N ASP A 3 -0.01 -21.69 17.66
CA ASP A 3 0.64 -20.95 16.58
C ASP A 3 0.09 -21.46 15.24
N ILE A 4 -1.16 -21.11 14.94
CA ILE A 4 -1.72 -21.20 13.58
C ILE A 4 -1.07 -20.06 12.82
N LEU A 5 0.19 -20.27 12.44
CA LEU A 5 0.84 -19.43 11.43
C LEU A 5 0.02 -19.61 10.16
N ASP A 6 -0.71 -18.57 9.79
CA ASP A 6 -1.47 -18.40 8.56
C ASP A 6 -0.64 -18.88 7.35
N HIS A 7 -0.78 -20.17 6.96
CA HIS A 7 -0.12 -20.80 5.82
C HIS A 7 -0.74 -20.34 4.49
N ARG A 8 -1.16 -19.07 4.38
CA ARG A 8 -1.45 -18.47 3.09
C ARG A 8 -0.15 -18.38 2.32
N GLN A 9 0.13 -19.42 1.55
CA GLN A 9 1.26 -19.49 0.64
C GLN A 9 1.19 -18.28 -0.28
N ILE A 10 2.13 -17.35 -0.10
CA ILE A 10 2.24 -16.18 -0.96
C ILE A 10 2.69 -16.69 -2.33
N PRO A 11 1.94 -16.43 -3.42
CA PRO A 11 2.37 -16.85 -4.74
C PRO A 11 3.77 -16.31 -5.05
N VAL A 12 4.58 -17.08 -5.78
CA VAL A 12 5.94 -16.70 -6.15
C VAL A 12 5.94 -15.31 -6.81
N GLY A 13 6.85 -14.45 -6.36
CA GLY A 13 6.97 -13.06 -6.84
C GLY A 13 5.99 -12.07 -6.21
N GLN A 14 5.17 -12.49 -5.25
CA GLN A 14 4.30 -11.61 -4.46
C GLN A 14 4.82 -11.40 -3.04
N THR A 15 4.35 -10.34 -2.39
CA THR A 15 4.64 -10.00 -1.02
C THR A 15 3.48 -9.22 -0.41
N PHE A 16 3.37 -9.25 0.92
CA PHE A 16 2.51 -8.33 1.64
C PHE A 16 3.18 -6.95 1.76
N ILE A 17 2.36 -5.89 1.79
CA ILE A 17 2.79 -4.56 2.20
C ILE A 17 2.58 -4.46 3.72
N ASP A 18 3.53 -3.80 4.40
CA ASP A 18 3.41 -3.47 5.82
C ASP A 18 2.06 -2.77 6.11
N PRO A 19 1.24 -3.27 7.05
CA PRO A 19 -0.03 -2.64 7.40
C PRO A 19 0.09 -1.14 7.73
N LEU A 20 1.20 -0.67 8.30
CA LEU A 20 1.41 0.74 8.61
C LEU A 20 1.48 1.60 7.35
N VAL A 21 2.08 1.09 6.28
CA VAL A 21 2.11 1.76 4.97
C VAL A 21 0.70 1.85 4.40
N VAL A 22 -0.11 0.80 4.53
CA VAL A 22 -1.51 0.81 4.09
C VAL A 22 -2.34 1.84 4.87
N GLU A 23 -2.11 1.98 6.18
CA GLU A 23 -2.76 3.03 6.98
C GLU A 23 -2.31 4.44 6.59
N GLN A 24 -1.02 4.62 6.24
CA GLN A 24 -0.54 5.88 5.67
C GLN A 24 -1.22 6.18 4.33
N MET A 25 -1.36 5.20 3.45
CA MET A 25 -2.10 5.35 2.18
C MET A 25 -3.54 5.79 2.40
N LYS A 26 -4.25 5.20 3.38
CA LYS A 26 -5.63 5.60 3.75
C LYS A 26 -5.72 7.05 4.19
N ARG A 27 -4.75 7.54 4.97
CA ARG A 27 -4.70 8.95 5.41
C ARG A 27 -4.34 9.91 4.29
N LEU A 28 -3.45 9.52 3.39
CA LEU A 28 -2.96 10.35 2.28
C LEU A 28 -3.88 10.37 1.05
N ALA A 29 -4.86 9.47 0.99
CA ALA A 29 -5.81 9.39 -0.12
C ALA A 29 -6.83 10.52 -0.04
N THR A 30 -6.84 11.40 -1.04
CA THR A 30 -7.79 12.52 -1.15
C THR A 30 -9.10 12.11 -1.81
N ALA A 31 -9.06 11.12 -2.71
CA ALA A 31 -10.22 10.47 -3.32
C ALA A 31 -9.90 9.00 -3.63
N LYS A 32 -10.93 8.20 -3.92
CA LYS A 32 -10.83 6.76 -4.20
C LYS A 32 -11.29 6.41 -5.62
N THR A 33 -11.08 7.32 -6.57
CA THR A 33 -11.25 7.03 -8.01
C THR A 33 -9.96 6.48 -8.58
N ASP A 34 -10.01 5.86 -9.76
CA ASP A 34 -8.83 5.30 -10.41
C ASP A 34 -7.80 6.40 -10.72
N GLU A 35 -8.28 7.54 -11.23
CA GLU A 35 -7.47 8.71 -11.58
C GLU A 35 -6.76 9.28 -10.34
N ALA A 36 -7.50 9.53 -9.26
CA ALA A 36 -6.91 10.10 -8.05
C ALA A 36 -5.89 9.17 -7.39
N LEU A 37 -6.14 7.86 -7.41
CA LEU A 37 -5.22 6.86 -6.88
C LEU A 37 -3.98 6.69 -7.77
N ASN A 38 -4.14 6.82 -9.08
CA ASN A 38 -3.05 6.78 -10.03
C ASN A 38 -2.16 8.01 -9.87
N ASP A 39 -2.74 9.21 -9.90
CA ASP A 39 -2.02 10.47 -9.74
C ASP A 39 -1.25 10.48 -8.41
N ARG A 40 -1.91 10.06 -7.33
CA ARG A 40 -1.33 10.12 -5.99
C ARG A 40 -0.33 9.01 -5.73
N PHE A 41 -0.64 7.76 -6.04
CA PHE A 41 0.16 6.59 -5.62
C PHE A 41 0.71 5.75 -6.77
N GLY A 42 0.32 6.04 -8.02
CA GLY A 42 0.71 5.27 -9.20
C GLY A 42 0.04 3.89 -9.27
N ILE A 43 -1.17 3.76 -8.71
CA ILE A 43 -1.92 2.49 -8.68
C ILE A 43 -3.36 2.67 -9.14
N SER A 44 -3.93 1.60 -9.69
CA SER A 44 -5.36 1.53 -9.97
C SER A 44 -6.21 1.28 -8.72
N TYR A 45 -7.50 1.57 -8.83
CA TYR A 45 -8.51 1.26 -7.83
C TYR A 45 -8.57 -0.24 -7.49
N ASN A 46 -8.36 -1.12 -8.46
CA ASN A 46 -8.29 -2.56 -8.21
C ASN A 46 -7.11 -2.95 -7.30
N THR A 47 -5.96 -2.30 -7.50
CA THR A 47 -4.79 -2.50 -6.64
C THR A 47 -5.06 -1.95 -5.24
N TRP A 48 -5.64 -0.77 -5.14
CA TRP A 48 -6.08 -0.19 -3.88
C TRP A 48 -6.97 -1.16 -3.07
N ARG A 49 -8.01 -1.72 -3.71
CA ARG A 49 -8.89 -2.70 -3.06
C ARG A 49 -8.17 -3.95 -2.55
N LYS A 50 -7.12 -4.42 -3.25
CA LYS A 50 -6.30 -5.55 -2.78
C LYS A 50 -5.49 -5.19 -1.53
N LEU A 51 -4.87 -4.01 -1.54
CA LEU A 51 -4.02 -3.54 -0.44
C LEU A 51 -4.81 -3.33 0.85
N ILE A 52 -5.95 -2.64 0.79
CA ILE A 52 -6.80 -2.43 1.97
C ILE A 52 -7.39 -3.73 2.53
N ALA A 53 -7.50 -4.76 1.70
CA ALA A 53 -7.96 -6.09 2.09
C ALA A 53 -6.82 -7.00 2.58
N GLY A 54 -5.60 -6.47 2.74
CA GLY A 54 -4.44 -7.23 3.21
C GLY A 54 -4.04 -8.37 2.28
N ARG A 55 -4.27 -8.23 0.96
CA ARG A 55 -3.88 -9.23 -0.04
C ARG A 55 -2.46 -8.98 -0.54
N PRO A 56 -1.70 -10.04 -0.86
CA PRO A 56 -0.36 -9.86 -1.42
C PRO A 56 -0.45 -9.28 -2.83
N VAL A 57 0.61 -8.57 -3.22
CA VAL A 57 0.79 -7.97 -4.54
C VAL A 57 2.17 -8.30 -5.07
N ARG A 58 2.44 -8.03 -6.35
CA ARG A 58 3.78 -8.21 -6.93
C ARG A 58 4.83 -7.46 -6.11
N ARG A 59 5.99 -8.07 -5.88
CA ARG A 59 7.09 -7.47 -5.10
C ARG A 59 7.47 -6.07 -5.58
N SER A 60 7.67 -5.90 -6.89
CA SER A 60 8.00 -4.60 -7.49
C SER A 60 6.90 -3.54 -7.35
N LEU A 61 5.64 -3.96 -7.20
CA LEU A 61 4.55 -3.03 -6.90
C LEU A 61 4.59 -2.62 -5.42
N ALA A 62 4.81 -3.57 -4.52
CA ALA A 62 4.94 -3.28 -3.09
C ALA A 62 6.08 -2.31 -2.78
N GLU A 63 7.25 -2.54 -3.37
CA GLU A 63 8.43 -1.67 -3.22
C GLU A 63 8.13 -0.25 -3.70
N ARG A 64 7.70 -0.09 -4.96
CA ARG A 64 7.40 1.24 -5.54
C ARG A 64 6.33 2.01 -4.77
N VAL A 65 5.25 1.34 -4.35
CA VAL A 65 4.17 1.99 -3.59
C VAL A 65 4.67 2.43 -2.22
N THR A 66 5.45 1.58 -1.54
CA THR A 66 6.01 1.90 -0.21
C THR A 66 6.91 3.13 -0.29
N ASP A 67 7.81 3.18 -1.27
CA ASP A 67 8.72 4.31 -1.45
C ASP A 67 7.95 5.59 -1.79
N ARG A 68 6.95 5.51 -2.66
CA ARG A 68 6.11 6.67 -3.01
C ARG A 68 5.32 7.20 -1.81
N VAL A 69 4.74 6.31 -0.99
CA VAL A 69 4.00 6.71 0.22
C VAL A 69 4.90 7.40 1.24
N ARG A 70 6.09 6.84 1.49
CA ARG A 70 7.09 7.45 2.38
C ARG A 70 7.50 8.84 1.89
N HIS A 71 7.76 8.97 0.59
CA HIS A 71 8.12 10.25 -0.02
C HIS A 71 7.02 11.30 0.11
N ILE A 72 5.76 10.95 -0.16
CA ILE A 72 4.61 11.85 0.01
C ILE A 72 4.48 12.27 1.48
N ALA A 73 4.53 11.31 2.41
CA ALA A 73 4.42 11.57 3.84
C ALA A 73 5.55 12.49 4.34
N GLN A 74 6.76 12.32 3.83
CA GLN A 74 7.90 13.17 4.18
C GLN A 74 7.72 14.61 3.67
N ILE A 75 7.26 14.78 2.43
CA ILE A 75 6.99 16.10 1.85
C ILE A 75 5.89 16.80 2.66
N GLU A 76 4.75 16.15 2.86
CA GLU A 76 3.62 16.77 3.55
C GLU A 76 3.88 16.98 5.04
N GLY A 77 4.63 16.09 5.69
CA GLY A 77 5.10 16.30 7.06
C GLY A 77 6.09 17.46 7.20
N HIS A 78 6.83 17.81 6.14
CA HIS A 78 7.70 19.00 6.10
C HIS A 78 6.92 20.29 5.83
N GLN A 79 5.74 20.23 5.20
CA GLN A 79 4.92 21.41 4.91
C GLN A 79 4.13 21.91 6.13
N VAL A 80 4.08 21.16 7.24
CA VAL A 80 3.30 21.49 8.44
C VAL A 80 4.20 21.94 9.62
N ARG A 81 5.41 22.45 9.32
CA ARG A 81 6.33 22.99 10.34
C ARG A 81 6.55 24.49 10.15
#